data_AF-A0A653D2S4-F1
#
_entry.id   AF-A0A653D2S4-F1
#
_cell.length_a   1.000
_cell.length_b   1.000
_cell.length_c   1.000
_cell.angle_alpha   90.00
_cell.angle_beta   90.00
_cell.angle_gamma   90.00
#
_symmetry.space_group_name_H-M   'P 1'
#
loop_
_entity.id
_entity.type
_entity.pdbx_description
1 polymer ?
#
loop_
_entity_poly.entity_id
_entity_poly.type
_entity_poly.pdbx_seq_one_letter_code
_entity_poly.pdbx_strand_id
1 'polypeptide(L)'
;MNSDLIDVSEECEIKKIAPLKKNENVFQAIVQVGKASYGKLLKAGNVFIELDCCKVFDAVQVSRCFNCNGFSHSSKACRKEVTCPRCSENHELKACKSNSLKCINCVSCRNEDGHDIKVDHAAWDLNNCLSFKNACDRLKSDILDKMELSKVNEIGVGINKKPRIKLNDLQINVAYPILKAKLVDEPYGEVILVTLESNIVFLPRRATDQTKKLLDKFNSGQYTLMYTGMRDIGKPYQMNE
;
A
#
# COMPACT_ATOMS: atom_id res chain seq x y z
N MET A 1 -24.31 8.25 -23.28
CA MET A 1 -23.21 7.47 -23.88
C MET A 1 -22.49 6.49 -22.93
N ASN A 2 -22.92 6.30 -21.67
CA ASN A 2 -22.42 5.21 -20.80
C ASN A 2 -23.53 4.29 -20.26
N SER A 3 -24.78 4.44 -20.72
CA SER A 3 -25.98 3.84 -20.09
C SER A 3 -25.95 2.32 -19.96
N ASP A 4 -25.12 1.65 -20.77
CA ASP A 4 -25.13 0.20 -20.90
C ASP A 4 -23.93 -0.48 -20.19
N LEU A 5 -23.03 0.33 -19.61
CA LEU A 5 -21.76 -0.13 -19.03
C LEU A 5 -21.86 -0.57 -17.58
N ILE A 6 -22.77 0.04 -16.81
CA ILE A 6 -23.05 -0.30 -15.43
C ILE A 6 -24.49 -0.82 -15.38
N ASP A 7 -24.65 -2.07 -14.97
CA ASP A 7 -25.97 -2.64 -14.76
C ASP A 7 -26.57 -2.01 -13.50
N VAL A 8 -27.74 -1.38 -13.63
CA VAL A 8 -28.40 -0.66 -12.52
C VAL A 8 -28.78 -1.60 -11.37
N SER A 9 -28.88 -2.91 -11.65
CA SER A 9 -29.14 -3.94 -10.66
C SER A 9 -27.90 -4.40 -9.89
N GLU A 10 -26.69 -4.03 -10.32
CA GLU A 10 -25.44 -4.41 -9.66
C GLU A 10 -24.94 -3.30 -8.72
N GLU A 11 -24.34 -3.70 -7.60
CA GLU A 11 -23.68 -2.76 -6.68
C GLU A 11 -22.50 -2.07 -7.37
N CYS A 12 -22.48 -0.74 -7.31
CA CYS A 12 -21.39 0.10 -7.79
C CYS A 12 -20.97 1.06 -6.67
N GLU A 13 -19.77 0.86 -6.12
CA GLU A 13 -19.27 1.62 -4.97
C GLU A 13 -17.86 2.17 -5.26
N ILE A 14 -17.67 3.46 -5.03
CA ILE A 14 -16.34 4.08 -5.15
C ILE A 14 -15.53 3.74 -3.89
N LYS A 15 -14.44 2.98 -4.07
CA LYS A 15 -13.55 2.58 -2.98
C LYS A 15 -12.46 3.60 -2.69
N LYS A 16 -11.95 4.27 -3.72
CA LYS A 16 -10.84 5.22 -3.57
C LYS A 16 -10.90 6.30 -4.65
N ILE A 17 -10.55 7.53 -4.28
CA ILE A 17 -10.26 8.61 -5.21
C ILE A 17 -8.91 9.20 -4.80
N ALA A 18 -7.98 9.34 -5.74
CA ALA A 18 -6.67 9.90 -5.47
C ALA A 18 -6.12 10.63 -6.69
N PRO A 19 -5.27 11.65 -6.52
CA PRO A 19 -4.54 12.26 -7.63
C PRO A 19 -3.55 11.27 -8.26
N LEU A 20 -3.19 11.49 -9.53
CA LEU A 20 -2.12 10.76 -10.19
C LEU A 20 -0.76 11.22 -9.66
N LYS A 21 0.17 10.27 -9.49
CA LYS A 21 1.55 10.56 -9.02
C LYS A 21 2.32 11.52 -9.93
N LYS A 22 1.96 11.59 -11.23
CA LYS A 22 2.63 12.44 -12.22
C LYS A 22 1.94 13.78 -12.44
N ASN A 23 0.66 13.90 -12.08
CA ASN A 23 -0.12 15.10 -12.27
C ASN A 23 -1.19 15.17 -11.16
N GLU A 24 -0.98 16.07 -10.21
CA GLU A 24 -1.85 16.25 -9.06
C GLU A 24 -3.23 16.83 -9.40
N ASN A 25 -3.37 17.41 -10.60
CA ASN A 25 -4.64 17.96 -11.10
C ASN A 25 -5.51 16.90 -11.79
N VAL A 26 -5.01 15.69 -11.99
CA VAL A 26 -5.77 14.58 -12.61
C VAL A 26 -6.02 13.51 -11.56
N PHE A 27 -7.29 13.18 -11.38
CA PHE A 27 -7.72 12.20 -10.40
C PHE A 27 -7.95 10.83 -11.04
N GLN A 28 -7.71 9.79 -10.25
CA GLN A 28 -8.09 8.41 -10.54
C GLN A 28 -9.07 7.94 -9.47
N ALA A 29 -10.11 7.21 -9.90
CA ALA A 29 -11.06 6.57 -9.02
C ALA A 29 -10.95 5.04 -9.16
N ILE A 30 -11.04 4.35 -8.02
CA ILE A 30 -11.19 2.89 -7.95
C ILE A 30 -12.63 2.61 -7.59
N VAL A 31 -13.33 1.89 -8.46
CA VAL A 31 -14.74 1.57 -8.32
C VAL A 31 -14.89 0.05 -8.22
N GLN A 32 -15.55 -0.41 -7.17
CA GLN A 32 -16.03 -1.77 -7.05
C GLN A 32 -17.35 -1.90 -7.81
N VAL A 33 -17.43 -2.87 -8.69
CA VAL A 33 -18.60 -3.14 -9.54
C VAL A 33 -18.91 -4.62 -9.56
N GLY A 34 -20.15 -4.98 -9.91
CA GLY A 34 -20.54 -6.36 -10.18
C GLY A 34 -19.78 -6.99 -11.36
N LYS A 35 -19.84 -8.32 -11.47
CA LYS A 35 -19.04 -9.10 -12.43
C LYS A 35 -19.42 -8.79 -13.88
N ALA A 36 -20.71 -8.57 -14.17
CA ALA A 36 -21.15 -8.27 -15.53
C ALA A 36 -20.68 -6.88 -15.94
N SER A 37 -20.83 -5.88 -15.07
CA SER A 37 -20.34 -4.51 -15.30
C SER A 37 -18.82 -4.45 -15.40
N TYR A 38 -18.09 -5.22 -14.59
CA TYR A 38 -16.63 -5.32 -14.64
C TYR A 38 -16.11 -5.69 -16.04
N GLY A 39 -16.67 -6.74 -16.64
CA GLY A 39 -16.28 -7.19 -17.97
C GLY A 39 -16.58 -6.17 -19.07
N LYS A 40 -17.74 -5.49 -18.97
CA LYS A 40 -18.13 -4.43 -19.92
C LYS A 40 -17.21 -3.22 -19.83
N LEU A 41 -16.90 -2.76 -18.61
CA LEU A 41 -16.03 -1.61 -18.35
C LEU A 41 -14.60 -1.85 -18.85
N LEU A 42 -14.03 -3.02 -18.57
CA LEU A 42 -12.70 -3.37 -19.07
C LEU A 42 -12.66 -3.49 -20.60
N LYS A 43 -13.71 -4.02 -21.22
CA LYS A 43 -13.80 -4.15 -22.68
C LYS A 43 -13.98 -2.78 -23.36
N ALA A 44 -14.73 -1.88 -22.74
CA ALA A 44 -14.90 -0.52 -23.24
C ALA A 44 -13.58 0.27 -23.22
N GLY A 45 -12.75 0.03 -22.19
CA GLY A 45 -11.40 0.62 -22.05
C GLY A 45 -11.38 2.11 -21.72
N ASN A 46 -12.43 2.85 -22.08
CA ASN A 46 -12.66 4.24 -21.70
C ASN A 46 -14.13 4.44 -21.31
N VAL A 47 -14.37 5.35 -20.36
CA VAL A 47 -15.70 5.80 -19.94
C VAL A 47 -15.74 7.33 -19.97
N PHE A 48 -16.89 7.89 -20.37
CA PHE A 48 -17.04 9.35 -20.50
C PHE A 48 -17.79 9.93 -19.31
N ILE A 49 -17.13 10.61 -18.40
CA ILE A 49 -17.77 11.25 -17.25
C ILE A 49 -17.95 12.72 -17.61
N GLU A 50 -19.20 13.13 -17.85
CA GLU A 50 -19.54 14.46 -18.37
C GLU A 50 -18.80 14.75 -19.70
N LEU A 51 -17.74 15.55 -19.65
CA LEU A 51 -16.91 15.94 -20.80
C LEU A 51 -15.55 15.24 -20.81
N ASP A 52 -15.21 14.50 -19.75
CA ASP A 52 -13.92 13.86 -19.58
C ASP A 52 -13.91 12.40 -20.06
N CYS A 53 -12.83 12.01 -20.73
CA CYS A 53 -12.58 10.64 -21.13
C CYS A 53 -11.66 9.96 -20.11
N CYS A 54 -12.21 9.06 -19.30
CA CYS A 54 -11.48 8.35 -18.26
C CYS A 54 -11.11 6.95 -18.73
N LYS A 55 -9.81 6.63 -18.69
CA LYS A 55 -9.31 5.30 -19.05
C LYS A 55 -9.63 4.28 -17.95
N VAL A 56 -10.15 3.13 -18.34
CA VAL A 56 -10.46 2.01 -17.46
C VAL A 56 -9.35 0.96 -17.51
N PHE A 57 -8.95 0.47 -16.35
CA PHE A 57 -8.00 -0.62 -16.20
C PHE A 57 -8.25 -1.37 -14.89
N ASP A 58 -7.75 -2.60 -14.82
CA ASP A 58 -7.80 -3.40 -13.60
C ASP A 58 -6.97 -2.72 -12.49
N ALA A 59 -7.57 -2.55 -11.31
CA ALA A 59 -6.90 -1.94 -10.18
C ALA A 59 -5.87 -2.88 -9.53
N VAL A 60 -6.03 -4.20 -9.69
CA VAL A 60 -5.16 -5.23 -9.09
C VAL A 60 -4.23 -5.77 -10.17
N GLN A 61 -3.15 -5.03 -10.46
CA GLN A 61 -2.15 -5.44 -11.45
C GLN A 61 -0.82 -5.76 -10.78
N VAL A 62 -0.52 -7.06 -10.68
CA VAL A 62 0.80 -7.55 -10.31
C VAL A 62 1.59 -7.86 -11.58
N SER A 63 2.60 -7.04 -11.86
CA SER A 63 3.53 -7.24 -12.98
C SER A 63 4.76 -8.03 -12.55
N ARG A 64 5.27 -8.90 -13.43
CA ARG A 64 6.59 -9.51 -13.27
C ARG A 64 7.68 -8.60 -13.82
N CYS A 65 8.79 -8.52 -13.10
CA CYS A 65 10.04 -7.99 -13.64
C CYS A 65 10.49 -8.87 -14.82
N PHE A 66 10.69 -8.28 -16.00
CA PHE A 66 11.14 -9.04 -17.18
C PHE A 66 12.60 -9.52 -17.09
N ASN A 67 13.37 -9.03 -16.11
CA ASN A 67 14.75 -9.46 -15.89
C ASN A 67 14.83 -10.61 -14.87
N CYS A 68 14.38 -10.38 -13.63
CA CYS A 68 14.51 -11.36 -12.55
C CYS A 68 13.21 -12.15 -12.25
N ASN A 69 12.12 -11.87 -12.97
CA ASN A 69 10.80 -12.51 -12.80
C ASN A 69 10.14 -12.33 -11.41
N GLY A 70 10.64 -11.40 -10.61
CA GLY A 70 10.06 -11.02 -9.31
C GLY A 70 8.81 -10.13 -9.44
N PHE A 71 7.93 -10.15 -8.42
CA PHE A 71 6.71 -9.31 -8.40
C PHE A 71 6.88 -7.92 -7.75
N SER A 72 8.02 -7.63 -7.12
CA SER A 72 8.18 -6.44 -6.28
C SER A 72 8.61 -5.17 -7.02
N HIS A 73 9.07 -5.28 -8.27
CA HIS A 73 9.63 -4.15 -9.00
C HIS A 73 9.50 -4.33 -10.52
N SER A 74 9.63 -3.23 -11.25
CA SER A 74 9.71 -3.23 -12.71
C SER A 74 11.13 -3.51 -13.20
N SER A 75 11.29 -3.94 -14.45
CA SER A 75 12.61 -4.20 -15.05
C SER A 75 13.55 -2.99 -15.00
N LYS A 76 13.01 -1.77 -15.11
CA LYS A 76 13.80 -0.53 -15.06
C LYS A 76 14.45 -0.29 -13.69
N ALA A 77 13.83 -0.79 -12.63
CA ALA A 77 14.32 -0.67 -11.25
C ALA A 77 14.97 -1.98 -10.76
N CYS A 78 15.21 -2.93 -11.65
CA CYS A 78 15.80 -4.21 -11.28
C CYS A 78 17.30 -4.07 -10.99
N ARG A 79 17.72 -4.60 -9.84
CA ARG A 79 19.14 -4.69 -9.42
C ARG A 79 19.60 -6.14 -9.27
N LYS A 80 18.76 -7.10 -9.64
CA LYS A 80 19.03 -8.53 -9.53
C LYS A 80 19.57 -9.06 -10.86
N GLU A 81 20.24 -10.20 -10.79
CA GLU A 81 20.69 -10.93 -11.98
C GLU A 81 19.50 -11.44 -12.79
N VAL A 82 19.76 -11.76 -14.07
CA VAL A 82 18.76 -12.39 -14.92
C VAL A 82 18.37 -13.73 -14.32
N THR A 83 17.08 -14.04 -14.31
CA THR A 83 16.58 -15.29 -13.74
C THR A 83 15.64 -15.95 -14.72
N CYS A 84 15.90 -17.21 -15.04
CA CYS A 84 15.08 -17.98 -15.95
C CYS A 84 13.69 -18.19 -15.36
N PRO A 85 12.61 -17.77 -16.05
CA PRO A 85 11.26 -17.95 -15.53
C PRO A 85 10.80 -19.41 -15.51
N ARG A 86 11.52 -20.32 -16.18
CA ARG A 86 11.20 -21.76 -16.22
C ARG A 86 11.79 -22.48 -15.01
N CYS A 87 13.09 -22.31 -14.76
CA CYS A 87 13.83 -23.12 -13.79
C CYS A 87 14.48 -22.32 -12.66
N SER A 88 14.29 -21.00 -12.61
CA SER A 88 14.85 -20.09 -11.58
C SER A 88 16.38 -19.97 -11.53
N GLU A 89 17.09 -20.41 -12.56
CA GLU A 89 18.55 -20.32 -12.65
C GLU A 89 19.01 -19.04 -13.37
N ASN A 90 20.29 -18.66 -13.23
CA ASN A 90 20.85 -17.46 -13.85
C ASN A 90 21.12 -17.65 -15.35
N HIS A 91 20.07 -17.50 -16.15
CA HIS A 91 20.12 -17.38 -17.61
C HIS A 91 18.78 -16.90 -18.18
N GLU A 92 18.77 -16.49 -19.45
CA GLU A 92 17.55 -16.20 -20.19
C GLU A 92 16.78 -17.46 -20.60
N LEU A 93 15.45 -17.36 -20.74
CA LEU A 93 14.61 -18.49 -21.15
C LEU A 93 15.08 -19.16 -22.46
N LYS A 94 15.63 -18.38 -23.40
CA LYS A 94 16.15 -18.88 -24.69
C LYS A 94 17.37 -19.81 -24.52
N ALA A 95 18.14 -19.61 -23.46
CA ALA A 95 19.31 -20.42 -23.13
C ALA A 95 18.98 -21.56 -22.14
N CYS A 96 17.71 -21.71 -21.75
CA CYS A 96 17.30 -22.71 -20.78
C CYS A 96 17.31 -24.11 -21.39
N LYS A 97 18.08 -25.01 -20.78
CA LYS A 97 18.13 -26.44 -21.12
C LYS A 97 17.41 -27.33 -20.09
N SER A 98 16.85 -26.73 -19.04
CA SER A 98 16.21 -27.47 -17.96
C SER A 98 14.78 -27.87 -18.33
N ASN A 99 14.43 -29.12 -18.01
CA ASN A 99 13.05 -29.60 -18.06
C ASN A 99 12.29 -29.38 -16.74
N SER A 100 12.98 -29.03 -15.66
CA SER A 100 12.33 -28.74 -14.38
C SER A 100 11.63 -27.38 -14.43
N LEU A 101 10.44 -27.35 -13.82
CA LEU A 101 9.72 -26.11 -13.55
C LEU A 101 10.01 -25.69 -12.12
N LYS A 102 10.43 -24.43 -11.95
CA LYS A 102 10.71 -23.84 -10.65
C LYS A 102 10.36 -22.35 -10.69
N CYS A 103 9.45 -21.93 -9.83
CA CYS A 103 9.03 -20.54 -9.72
C CYS A 103 9.89 -19.79 -8.70
N ILE A 104 10.62 -18.77 -9.16
CA ILE A 104 11.52 -18.00 -8.30
C ILE A 104 10.80 -17.36 -7.12
N ASN A 105 9.58 -16.85 -7.35
CA ASN A 105 8.79 -16.19 -6.30
C ASN A 105 8.36 -17.18 -5.22
N CYS A 106 7.88 -18.37 -5.61
CA CYS A 106 7.46 -19.40 -4.65
C CYS A 106 8.66 -20.00 -3.91
N VAL A 107 9.82 -20.14 -4.57
CA VAL A 107 11.07 -20.56 -3.93
C VAL A 107 11.52 -19.56 -2.87
N SER A 108 11.51 -18.26 -3.20
CA SER A 108 11.86 -17.22 -2.24
C SER A 108 10.91 -17.23 -1.04
N CYS A 109 9.59 -17.34 -1.26
CA CYS A 109 8.63 -17.43 -0.15
C CYS A 109 8.82 -18.69 0.72
N ARG A 110 9.14 -19.85 0.12
CA ARG A 110 9.38 -21.09 0.87
C ARG A 110 10.57 -20.96 1.82
N ASN A 111 11.63 -20.30 1.37
CA ASN A 111 12.84 -20.11 2.17
C ASN A 111 12.65 -19.12 3.32
N GLU A 112 11.73 -18.15 3.19
CA GLU A 112 11.46 -17.12 4.20
C GLU A 112 10.54 -17.63 5.32
N ASP A 113 9.48 -18.38 4.97
CA ASP A 113 8.41 -18.70 5.93
C ASP A 113 8.35 -20.20 6.34
N GLY A 114 9.10 -21.09 5.68
CA GLY A 114 9.12 -22.52 6.03
C GLY A 114 7.85 -23.32 5.69
N HIS A 115 6.94 -22.75 4.88
CA HIS A 115 5.69 -23.39 4.46
C HIS A 115 5.92 -24.42 3.33
N ASP A 116 5.06 -25.44 3.25
CA ASP A 116 5.02 -26.40 2.14
C ASP A 116 4.39 -25.77 0.89
N ILE A 117 5.18 -24.92 0.21
CA ILE A 117 4.76 -24.21 -1.00
C ILE A 117 5.17 -25.02 -2.23
N LYS A 118 4.20 -25.32 -3.10
CA LYS A 118 4.46 -25.89 -4.43
C LYS A 118 5.25 -24.89 -5.27
N VAL A 119 6.48 -25.26 -5.62
CA VAL A 119 7.39 -24.43 -6.42
C VAL A 119 7.54 -24.95 -7.85
N ASP A 120 7.00 -26.12 -8.16
CA ASP A 120 7.16 -26.92 -9.37
C ASP A 120 6.32 -26.41 -10.56
N HIS A 121 6.32 -25.10 -10.77
CA HIS A 121 5.64 -24.45 -11.88
C HIS A 121 6.49 -23.31 -12.43
N ALA A 122 6.21 -22.86 -13.65
CA ALA A 122 6.91 -21.72 -14.24
C ALA A 122 6.44 -20.39 -13.60
N ALA A 123 7.31 -19.39 -13.58
CA ALA A 123 6.97 -18.06 -13.07
C ALA A 123 5.86 -17.35 -13.86
N TRP A 124 5.57 -17.78 -15.09
CA TRP A 124 4.44 -17.28 -15.90
C TRP A 124 3.12 -18.02 -15.63
N ASP A 125 3.12 -19.13 -14.89
CA ASP A 125 1.90 -19.82 -14.48
C ASP A 125 1.29 -19.12 -13.26
N LEU A 126 0.45 -18.12 -13.53
CA LEU A 126 -0.18 -17.28 -12.52
C LEU A 126 -1.28 -18.00 -11.73
N ASN A 127 -1.89 -19.04 -12.32
CA ASN A 127 -3.02 -19.76 -11.70
C ASN A 127 -2.55 -20.65 -10.55
N ASN A 128 -1.37 -21.28 -10.72
CA ASN A 128 -0.76 -22.16 -9.73
C ASN A 128 0.25 -21.44 -8.82
N CYS A 129 0.52 -20.15 -9.05
CA CYS A 129 1.47 -19.39 -8.25
C CYS A 129 0.83 -18.80 -6.97
N LEU A 130 1.15 -19.38 -5.80
CA LEU A 130 0.72 -18.85 -4.52
C LEU A 130 1.27 -17.44 -4.27
N SER A 131 2.54 -17.19 -4.60
CA SER A 131 3.15 -15.86 -4.44
C SER A 131 2.45 -14.79 -5.29
N PHE A 132 1.90 -15.15 -6.46
CA PHE A 132 1.09 -14.24 -7.27
C PHE A 132 -0.25 -13.94 -6.62
N LYS A 133 -0.96 -14.96 -6.12
CA LYS A 133 -2.21 -14.78 -5.36
C LYS A 133 -1.99 -13.86 -4.16
N ASN A 134 -0.95 -14.12 -3.37
CA ASN A 134 -0.59 -13.29 -2.22
C ASN A 134 -0.27 -11.84 -2.63
N ALA A 135 0.43 -11.63 -3.74
CA ALA A 135 0.71 -10.28 -4.25
C ALA A 135 -0.57 -9.55 -4.69
N CYS A 136 -1.50 -10.25 -5.35
CA CYS A 136 -2.81 -9.72 -5.71
C CYS A 136 -3.63 -9.39 -4.46
N ASP A 137 -3.62 -10.27 -3.46
CA ASP A 137 -4.38 -10.09 -2.22
C ASP A 137 -3.84 -8.93 -1.38
N ARG A 138 -2.53 -8.70 -1.37
CA ARG A 138 -1.94 -7.49 -0.77
C ARG A 138 -2.44 -6.22 -1.45
N LEU A 139 -2.43 -6.16 -2.79
CA LEU A 139 -2.96 -5.02 -3.52
C LEU A 139 -4.47 -4.83 -3.29
N LYS A 140 -5.24 -5.92 -3.23
CA LYS A 140 -6.66 -5.86 -2.88
C LYS A 140 -6.86 -5.34 -1.45
N SER A 141 -6.06 -5.79 -0.48
CA SER A 141 -6.07 -5.25 0.87
C SER A 141 -5.79 -3.75 0.81
N ASP A 142 -4.73 -3.28 0.15
CA ASP A 142 -4.41 -1.86 0.04
C ASP A 142 -5.53 -1.01 -0.63
N ILE A 143 -6.37 -1.63 -1.46
CA ILE A 143 -7.51 -0.99 -2.14
C ILE A 143 -8.77 -1.00 -1.25
N LEU A 144 -9.05 -2.14 -0.60
CA LEU A 144 -10.23 -2.36 0.25
C LEU A 144 -10.02 -1.81 1.67
N ASP A 145 -8.78 -1.61 2.06
CA ASP A 145 -8.40 -1.02 3.33
C ASP A 145 -8.82 0.45 3.33
N LYS A 146 -10.02 0.68 3.85
CA LYS A 146 -10.21 1.68 4.90
C LYS A 146 -9.39 1.26 6.14
N MET A 147 -8.05 1.18 6.04
CA MET A 147 -7.11 1.00 7.17
C MET A 147 -7.72 0.25 8.39
N GLU A 148 -8.08 -1.03 8.24
CA GLU A 148 -8.61 -1.83 9.37
C GLU A 148 -7.44 -2.31 10.23
N LEU A 149 -7.03 -1.43 11.17
CA LEU A 149 -5.99 -1.64 12.18
C LEU A 149 -6.19 -2.93 13.02
N SER A 150 -7.40 -3.48 13.03
CA SER A 150 -7.81 -4.72 13.71
C SER A 150 -7.03 -5.96 13.24
N LYS A 151 -6.84 -6.14 11.93
CA LYS A 151 -6.19 -7.35 11.37
C LYS A 151 -4.67 -7.34 11.43
N VAL A 152 -4.06 -6.16 11.45
CA VAL A 152 -2.61 -6.00 11.64
C VAL A 152 -2.17 -6.44 13.05
N ASN A 153 -3.07 -6.33 14.03
CA ASN A 153 -2.80 -6.75 15.42
C ASN A 153 -2.89 -8.26 15.63
N GLU A 154 -3.59 -9.03 14.79
CA GLU A 154 -3.66 -10.49 14.93
C GLU A 154 -2.40 -11.19 14.41
N ILE A 155 -1.73 -10.64 13.40
CA ILE A 155 -0.48 -11.20 12.83
C ILE A 155 0.76 -10.79 13.66
N GLY A 156 0.61 -9.79 14.53
CA GLY A 156 1.70 -9.18 15.31
C GLY A 156 1.83 -9.66 16.75
N VAL A 157 1.23 -10.80 17.14
CA VAL A 157 1.40 -11.40 18.48
C VAL A 157 2.77 -12.08 18.57
N GLY A 158 3.81 -11.26 18.54
CA GLY A 158 5.20 -11.68 18.58
C GLY A 158 6.09 -10.52 18.97
N ILE A 159 6.39 -10.43 20.26
CA ILE A 159 7.47 -9.64 20.87
C ILE A 159 7.15 -8.13 21.00
N ASN A 160 6.54 -7.75 22.13
CA ASN A 160 6.67 -6.44 22.79
C ASN A 160 6.60 -5.16 21.92
N LYS A 161 5.85 -5.17 20.81
CA LYS A 161 5.57 -3.96 20.03
C LYS A 161 4.26 -3.36 20.52
N LYS A 162 4.36 -2.19 21.15
CA LYS A 162 3.19 -1.38 21.51
C LYS A 162 2.37 -1.08 20.25
N PRO A 163 1.03 -1.22 20.30
CA PRO A 163 0.16 -0.97 19.15
C PRO A 163 0.34 0.47 18.64
N ARG A 164 0.31 0.59 17.31
CA ARG A 164 0.36 1.89 16.62
C ARG A 164 -1.08 2.37 16.41
N ILE A 165 -1.41 3.55 16.91
CA ILE A 165 -2.75 4.15 16.79
C ILE A 165 -2.66 5.55 16.17
N LYS A 166 -3.78 6.09 15.66
CA LYS A 166 -3.81 7.47 15.16
C LYS A 166 -3.85 8.43 16.35
N LEU A 167 -3.38 9.67 16.15
CA LEU A 167 -3.47 10.69 17.21
C LEU A 167 -4.93 10.92 17.64
N ASN A 168 -5.87 10.83 16.69
CA ASN A 168 -7.29 11.01 16.94
C ASN A 168 -7.94 9.87 17.75
N ASP A 169 -7.25 8.74 17.89
CA ASP A 169 -7.72 7.60 18.68
C ASP A 169 -7.33 7.75 20.17
N LEU A 170 -6.52 8.77 20.52
CA LEU A 170 -6.25 9.13 21.91
C LEU A 170 -7.49 9.76 22.56
N GLN A 171 -7.64 9.53 23.86
CA GLN A 171 -8.69 10.20 24.61
C GLN A 171 -8.42 11.70 24.67
N ILE A 172 -9.47 12.48 24.39
CA ILE A 172 -9.39 13.93 24.38
C ILE A 172 -9.11 14.45 25.81
N ASN A 173 -8.18 15.39 25.92
CA ASN A 173 -7.75 16.02 27.17
C ASN A 173 -7.13 15.07 28.20
N VAL A 174 -6.62 13.92 27.76
CA VAL A 174 -5.83 13.01 28.60
C VAL A 174 -4.35 13.21 28.32
N ALA A 175 -3.56 13.35 29.38
CA ALA A 175 -2.11 13.52 29.30
C ALA A 175 -1.42 12.15 29.23
N TYR A 176 -0.66 11.91 28.16
CA TYR A 176 0.12 10.69 27.98
C TYR A 176 1.62 10.98 28.11
N PRO A 177 2.34 10.37 29.06
CA PRO A 177 3.79 10.56 29.20
C PRO A 177 4.53 10.14 27.92
N ILE A 178 5.42 11.01 27.45
CA ILE A 178 6.27 10.70 26.30
C ILE A 178 7.48 9.91 26.81
N LEU A 179 7.57 8.65 26.42
CA LEU A 179 8.72 7.80 26.77
C LEU A 179 9.87 7.98 25.78
N LYS A 180 9.53 8.18 24.50
CA LYS A 180 10.53 8.39 23.43
C LYS A 180 9.89 9.06 22.23
N ALA A 181 10.55 10.03 21.64
CA ALA A 181 10.20 10.62 20.35
C ALA A 181 11.37 10.43 19.36
N LYS A 182 11.07 10.01 18.13
CA LYS A 182 12.07 9.84 17.06
C LYS A 182 11.57 10.34 15.71
N LEU A 183 12.49 10.78 14.87
CA LEU A 183 12.21 11.04 13.46
C LEU A 183 12.17 9.72 12.69
N VAL A 184 11.24 9.65 11.73
CA VAL A 184 11.09 8.53 10.81
C VAL A 184 10.86 9.09 9.42
N ASP A 185 11.59 8.57 8.44
CA ASP A 185 11.41 8.90 7.03
C ASP A 185 10.17 8.20 6.48
N GLU A 186 9.22 8.99 5.97
CA GLU A 186 8.06 8.49 5.23
C GLU A 186 8.08 8.98 3.77
N PRO A 187 7.30 8.35 2.86
CA PRO A 187 7.30 8.69 1.43
C PRO A 187 7.00 10.16 1.11
N TYR A 188 6.40 10.88 2.07
CA TYR A 188 6.01 12.28 1.94
C TYR A 188 6.80 13.22 2.87
N GLY A 189 7.89 12.76 3.49
CA GLY A 189 8.75 13.56 4.37
C GLY A 189 8.92 12.98 5.77
N GLU A 190 9.76 13.62 6.57
CA GLU A 190 10.03 13.19 7.95
C GLU A 190 8.84 13.46 8.87
N VAL A 191 8.48 12.48 9.67
CA VAL A 191 7.43 12.58 10.70
C VAL A 191 7.98 12.20 12.06
N ILE A 192 7.38 12.73 13.12
CA ILE A 192 7.78 12.40 14.49
C ILE A 192 6.90 11.27 15.00
N LEU A 193 7.56 10.18 15.37
CA LEU A 193 6.96 9.04 16.04
C LEU A 193 7.14 9.18 17.55
N VAL A 194 6.04 9.18 18.29
CA VAL A 194 6.03 9.29 19.76
C VAL A 194 5.59 7.96 20.36
N THR A 195 6.43 7.41 21.23
CA THR A 195 6.19 6.22 22.02
C THR A 195 5.64 6.62 23.39
N LEU A 196 4.44 6.15 23.69
CA LEU A 196 3.75 6.31 24.97
C LEU A 196 3.83 5.01 25.77
N GLU A 197 3.21 4.96 26.95
CA GLU A 197 3.17 3.76 27.81
C GLU A 197 2.47 2.57 27.15
N SER A 198 1.29 2.77 26.58
CA SER A 198 0.51 1.68 25.99
C SER A 198 0.61 1.63 24.47
N ASN A 199 0.87 2.76 23.81
CA ASN A 199 0.71 2.90 22.36
C ASN A 199 1.85 3.70 21.72
N ILE A 200 1.89 3.71 20.39
CA ILE A 200 2.77 4.56 19.59
C ILE A 200 1.90 5.40 18.65
N VAL A 201 2.18 6.69 18.54
CA VAL A 201 1.42 7.64 17.71
C VAL A 201 2.34 8.44 16.79
N PHE A 202 1.85 8.73 15.58
CA PHE A 202 2.48 9.67 14.66
C PHE A 202 1.92 11.07 14.90
N LEU A 203 2.79 12.08 14.94
CA LEU A 203 2.32 13.47 14.92
C LEU A 203 1.82 13.83 13.51
N PRO A 204 0.66 14.50 13.39
CA PRO A 204 -0.06 14.70 12.12
C PRO A 204 0.61 15.70 11.17
N ARG A 205 1.67 16.39 11.61
CA ARG A 205 2.42 17.33 10.77
C ARG A 205 3.83 16.80 10.50
N ARG A 206 4.31 17.05 9.28
CA ARG A 206 5.73 16.86 8.92
C ARG A 206 6.61 17.56 9.94
N ALA A 207 7.74 16.94 10.26
CA ALA A 207 8.72 17.49 11.16
C ALA A 207 9.29 18.79 10.57
N THR A 208 8.96 19.93 11.18
CA THR A 208 9.60 21.22 10.85
C THR A 208 10.92 21.35 11.62
N ASP A 209 11.80 22.25 11.19
CA ASP A 209 13.08 22.49 11.89
C ASP A 209 12.89 22.89 13.36
N GLN A 210 11.79 23.59 13.67
CA GLN A 210 11.41 23.90 15.05
C GLN A 210 11.03 22.63 15.82
N THR A 211 10.24 21.74 15.21
CA THR A 211 9.83 20.48 15.85
C THR A 211 11.00 19.51 16.03
N LYS A 212 11.97 19.52 15.11
CA LYS A 212 13.22 18.76 15.21
C LYS A 212 14.08 19.22 16.40
N LYS A 213 14.22 20.54 16.60
CA LYS A 213 14.92 21.12 17.77
C LYS A 213 14.25 20.80 19.11
N LEU A 214 12.94 20.50 19.10
CA LEU A 214 12.19 20.13 20.30
C LEU A 214 12.25 18.62 20.62
N LEU A 215 12.78 17.80 19.71
CA LEU A 215 12.84 16.34 19.88
C LEU A 215 13.68 15.92 21.11
N ASP A 216 14.81 16.60 21.33
CA ASP A 216 15.68 16.36 22.48
C ASP A 216 14.97 16.65 23.80
N LYS A 217 14.07 17.65 23.82
CA LYS A 217 13.26 17.98 24.99
C LYS A 217 12.19 16.91 25.25
N PHE A 218 11.57 16.35 24.22
CA PHE A 218 10.57 15.29 24.41
C PHE A 218 11.14 14.00 25.00
N ASN A 219 12.42 13.73 24.75
CA ASN A 219 13.13 12.57 25.31
C ASN A 219 13.61 12.79 26.76
N SER A 220 13.40 13.98 27.35
CA SER A 220 13.79 14.24 28.75
C SER A 220 12.81 13.66 29.78
N GLY A 221 11.68 13.09 29.34
CA GLY A 221 10.62 12.55 30.20
C GLY A 221 9.78 13.61 30.92
N GLN A 222 10.03 14.91 30.67
CA GLN A 222 9.31 16.01 31.33
C GLN A 222 8.06 16.48 30.57
N TYR A 223 7.74 15.86 29.43
CA TYR A 223 6.67 16.29 28.54
C TYR A 223 5.61 15.21 28.39
N THR A 224 4.35 15.64 28.38
CA THR A 224 3.20 14.80 28.07
C THR A 224 2.60 15.21 26.74
N LEU A 225 2.09 14.23 26.01
CA LEU A 225 1.29 14.44 24.81
C LEU A 225 -0.18 14.47 25.24
N MET A 226 -0.87 15.57 24.95
CA MET A 226 -2.30 15.71 25.18
C MET A 226 -3.00 16.01 23.86
N TYR A 227 -3.88 15.10 23.43
CA TYR A 227 -4.73 15.33 22.28
C TYR A 227 -5.95 16.15 22.71
N THR A 228 -6.13 17.34 22.15
CA THR A 228 -7.21 18.27 22.53
C THR A 228 -8.38 18.27 21.53
N GLY A 229 -8.45 17.24 20.68
CA GLY A 229 -9.41 17.14 19.58
C GLY A 229 -8.91 17.81 18.29
N MET A 230 -9.58 17.50 17.18
CA MET A 230 -9.38 18.24 15.93
C MET A 230 -10.04 19.61 16.07
N ARG A 231 -9.26 20.67 15.84
CA ARG A 231 -9.82 22.02 15.69
C ARG A 231 -9.98 22.29 14.21
N ASP A 232 -11.20 22.65 13.81
CA ASP A 232 -11.44 23.25 12.50
C ASP A 232 -10.81 24.64 12.51
N ILE A 233 -9.57 24.71 12.03
CA ILE A 233 -8.95 25.97 11.63
C ILE A 233 -9.57 26.31 10.29
N GLY A 234 -10.70 27.03 10.32
CA GLY A 234 -11.43 27.45 9.13
C GLY A 234 -10.51 28.02 8.04
N LYS A 235 -11.00 27.99 6.79
CA LYS A 235 -10.30 28.28 5.53
C LYS A 235 -9.00 29.11 5.70
N PRO A 236 -7.89 28.69 5.05
CA PRO A 236 -6.63 29.44 5.13
C PRO A 236 -6.88 30.92 4.85
N TYR A 237 -6.39 31.76 5.74
CA TYR A 237 -6.45 33.22 5.66
C TYR A 237 -6.16 33.67 4.21
N GLN A 238 -7.18 34.17 3.52
CA GLN A 238 -6.98 34.86 2.26
C GLN A 238 -6.33 36.20 2.61
N MET A 239 -5.06 36.36 2.22
CA MET A 239 -4.45 37.68 2.20
C MET A 239 -5.21 38.49 1.15
N ASN A 240 -5.98 39.47 1.60
CA ASN A 240 -6.53 40.50 0.73
C ASN A 240 -5.45 41.58 0.52
N GLU A 241 -5.35 41.98 -0.75
CA GLU A 241 -4.55 43.04 -1.39
C GLU A 241 -3.08 42.74 -1.68
#